data_AF-A0A0B4EZR2-F1
#
_entry.id   AF-A0A0B4EZR2-F1
#
_cell.length_a   1.000
_cell.length_b   1.000
_cell.length_c   1.000
_cell.angle_alpha   90.00
_cell.angle_beta   90.00
_cell.angle_gamma   90.00
#
_symmetry.space_group_name_H-M   'P 1'
#
loop_
_entity.id
_entity.type
_entity.pdbx_description
1 polymer ?
#
loop_
_entity_poly.entity_id
_entity_poly.type
_entity_poly.pdbx_seq_one_letter_code
_entity_poly.pdbx_strand_id
1 'polypeptide(L)'
;MKYRIQFYLLLFFRQLLLWLPEKTRFAFGNFLGKAAYYLISSRRQTTLWNLQLAFPEKTEEERKKIAVHSYQIMTKYFLSTLWYDSYLQEKVHIYNQSSMKKAYWKGRGVMAAVMHMGNMEAAVKAGDGFPIVTVAKDQRNPYLEKFIIETRKKNLKLDLLTKSKQTVRQLQAYQKKKKIYLCSFFRS
;
A
#
# COMPACT_ATOMS: atom_id res chain seq x y z
N MET A 1 2.76 -25.42 13.04
CA MET A 1 4.15 -25.43 12.54
C MET A 1 4.34 -24.61 11.25
N LYS A 2 3.58 -24.88 10.17
CA LYS A 2 3.68 -24.19 8.86
C LYS A 2 3.74 -22.65 8.91
N TYR A 3 2.88 -22.00 9.69
CA TYR A 3 2.85 -20.53 9.78
C TYR A 3 4.10 -19.91 10.42
N ARG A 4 4.74 -20.60 11.37
CA ARG A 4 6.00 -20.16 11.97
C ARG A 4 7.13 -20.20 10.94
N ILE A 5 7.21 -21.28 10.17
CA ILE A 5 8.21 -21.44 9.10
C ILE A 5 8.03 -20.33 8.05
N GLN A 6 6.81 -20.10 7.57
CA GLN A 6 6.52 -19.00 6.62
C GLN A 6 6.94 -17.63 7.17
N PHE A 7 6.71 -17.38 8.46
CA PHE A 7 7.08 -16.14 9.10
C PHE A 7 8.60 -15.97 9.20
N TYR A 8 9.32 -17.00 9.66
CA TYR A 8 10.79 -16.95 9.73
C TYR A 8 11.44 -16.84 8.34
N LEU A 9 10.88 -17.51 7.32
CA LEU A 9 11.33 -17.34 5.94
C LEU A 9 11.17 -15.88 5.49
N LEU A 10 10.03 -15.25 5.76
CA LEU A 10 9.79 -13.85 5.42
C LEU A 10 10.77 -12.92 6.16
N LEU A 11 11.05 -13.17 7.44
CA LEU A 11 12.04 -12.40 8.20
C LEU A 11 13.46 -12.57 7.65
N PHE A 12 13.83 -13.80 7.28
CA PHE A 12 15.12 -14.09 6.65
C PHE A 12 15.28 -13.35 5.32
N PHE A 13 14.29 -13.44 4.42
CA PHE A 13 14.29 -12.69 3.15
C PHE A 13 14.32 -11.19 3.36
N ARG A 14 13.57 -10.67 4.36
CA ARG A 14 13.63 -9.25 4.72
C ARG A 14 15.03 -8.85 5.15
N GLN A 15 15.68 -9.65 6.00
CA GLN A 15 17.03 -9.35 6.48
C GLN A 15 18.06 -9.36 5.35
N LEU A 16 17.96 -10.33 4.44
CA LEU A 16 18.79 -10.41 3.24
C LEU A 16 18.62 -9.16 2.35
N LEU A 17 17.38 -8.70 2.16
CA LEU A 17 17.11 -7.47 1.41
C LEU A 17 17.67 -6.23 2.11
N LEU A 18 17.56 -6.16 3.45
CA LEU A 18 18.07 -5.02 4.23
C LEU A 18 19.59 -4.91 4.24
N TRP A 19 20.33 -5.99 3.98
CA TRP A 19 21.78 -5.95 3.78
C TRP A 19 22.17 -5.25 2.46
N LEU A 20 21.24 -5.11 1.51
CA LEU A 20 21.51 -4.43 0.25
C LEU A 20 21.27 -2.92 0.36
N PRO A 21 22.09 -2.08 -0.31
CA PRO A 21 21.82 -0.66 -0.46
C PRO A 21 20.43 -0.40 -1.04
N GLU A 22 19.80 0.71 -0.65
CA GLU A 22 18.42 1.02 -1.06
C GLU A 22 18.24 1.04 -2.59
N LYS A 23 19.20 1.62 -3.31
CA LYS A 23 19.20 1.65 -4.79
C LYS A 23 19.12 0.23 -5.36
N THR A 24 19.86 -0.72 -4.81
CA THR A 24 19.88 -2.12 -5.23
C THR A 24 18.56 -2.82 -4.90
N ARG A 25 17.96 -2.55 -3.73
CA ARG A 25 16.64 -3.08 -3.36
C ARG A 25 15.55 -2.65 -4.35
N PHE A 26 15.53 -1.37 -4.73
CA PHE A 26 14.57 -0.88 -5.72
C PHE A 26 14.86 -1.39 -7.14
N ALA A 27 16.13 -1.52 -7.53
CA ALA A 27 16.50 -2.15 -8.79
C ALA A 27 16.05 -3.62 -8.86
N PHE A 28 16.19 -4.36 -7.75
CA PHE A 28 15.68 -5.72 -7.64
C PHE A 28 14.15 -5.79 -7.79
N GLY A 29 13.41 -4.84 -7.19
CA GLY A 29 11.97 -4.73 -7.40
C GLY A 29 11.57 -4.47 -8.85
N ASN A 30 12.32 -3.61 -9.56
CA ASN A 30 12.11 -3.37 -11.00
C ASN A 30 12.41 -4.64 -11.82
N PHE A 31 13.47 -5.37 -11.49
CA PHE A 31 13.80 -6.62 -12.15
C PHE A 31 12.68 -7.66 -11.96
N LEU A 32 12.24 -7.87 -10.72
CA LEU A 32 11.16 -8.81 -10.41
C LEU A 32 9.84 -8.42 -11.09
N GLY A 33 9.50 -7.13 -11.14
CA GLY A 33 8.30 -6.67 -11.85
C GLY A 33 8.37 -6.95 -13.35
N LYS A 34 9.52 -6.68 -13.98
CA LYS A 34 9.75 -7.01 -15.39
C LYS A 34 9.64 -8.53 -15.62
N ALA A 35 10.25 -9.34 -14.75
CA ALA A 35 10.17 -10.80 -14.83
C ALA A 35 8.72 -11.29 -14.68
N ALA A 36 7.96 -10.76 -13.71
CA ALA A 36 6.55 -11.11 -13.49
C ALA A 36 5.67 -10.80 -14.71
N TYR A 37 5.93 -9.72 -15.43
CA TYR A 37 5.24 -9.40 -16.68
C TYR A 37 5.43 -10.47 -17.76
N TYR A 38 6.66 -10.98 -17.91
CA TYR A 38 6.95 -11.99 -18.93
C TYR A 38 6.53 -13.40 -18.52
N LEU A 39 6.64 -13.74 -17.23
CA LEU A 39 6.36 -15.09 -16.70
C LEU A 39 4.87 -15.35 -16.44
N ILE A 40 4.08 -14.33 -16.07
CA ILE A 40 2.67 -14.51 -15.67
C ILE A 40 1.74 -14.07 -16.82
N SER A 41 1.63 -14.91 -17.84
CA SER A 41 0.89 -14.62 -19.08
C SER A 41 -0.57 -14.22 -18.86
N SER A 42 -1.28 -14.89 -17.95
CA SER A 42 -2.70 -14.59 -17.64
C SER A 42 -2.89 -13.16 -17.12
N ARG A 43 -2.04 -12.72 -16.17
CA ARG A 43 -2.09 -11.36 -15.64
C ARG A 43 -1.67 -10.31 -16.67
N ARG A 44 -0.70 -10.66 -17.53
CA ARG A 44 -0.29 -9.80 -18.63
C ARG A 44 -1.45 -9.50 -19.57
N GLN A 45 -2.21 -10.52 -19.97
CA GLN A 45 -3.38 -10.35 -20.85
C GLN A 45 -4.43 -9.44 -20.23
N THR A 46 -4.82 -9.67 -18.98
CA THR A 46 -5.76 -8.78 -18.27
C THR A 46 -5.28 -7.33 -18.21
N THR A 47 -3.97 -7.14 -17.95
CA THR A 47 -3.39 -5.79 -17.90
C THR A 47 -3.46 -5.10 -19.25
N LEU A 48 -3.12 -5.79 -20.34
CA LEU A 48 -3.16 -5.22 -21.68
C LEU A 48 -4.58 -4.90 -22.12
N TRP A 49 -5.57 -5.75 -21.81
CA TRP A 49 -6.98 -5.45 -22.07
C TRP A 49 -7.46 -4.22 -21.29
N ASN A 50 -7.14 -4.13 -20.00
CA ASN A 50 -7.49 -2.96 -19.20
C ASN A 50 -6.86 -1.68 -19.77
N LEU A 51 -5.60 -1.75 -20.24
CA LEU A 51 -4.93 -0.62 -20.87
C LEU A 51 -5.50 -0.28 -22.24
N GLN A 52 -6.00 -1.24 -22.99
CA GLN A 52 -6.68 -1.00 -24.26
C GLN A 52 -7.99 -0.24 -24.04
N LEU A 53 -8.75 -0.61 -23.01
CA LEU A 53 -9.98 0.10 -22.63
C LEU A 53 -9.71 1.49 -22.05
N ALA A 54 -8.67 1.63 -21.23
CA ALA A 54 -8.33 2.90 -20.57
C ALA A 54 -7.60 3.89 -21.49
N PHE A 55 -6.84 3.38 -22.47
CA PHE A 55 -6.02 4.16 -23.40
C PHE A 55 -6.21 3.63 -24.85
N PRO A 56 -7.42 3.76 -25.41
CA PRO A 56 -7.71 3.29 -26.76
C PRO A 56 -6.87 4.01 -27.83
N GLU A 57 -6.46 5.25 -27.57
CA GLU A 57 -5.67 6.09 -28.46
C GLU A 57 -4.20 5.67 -28.59
N LYS A 58 -3.71 4.80 -27.69
CA LYS A 58 -2.31 4.36 -27.67
C LYS A 58 -2.07 3.19 -28.62
N THR A 59 -0.84 3.01 -29.06
CA THR A 59 -0.44 1.80 -29.78
C THR A 59 -0.26 0.61 -28.83
N GLU A 60 -0.15 -0.60 -29.37
CA GLU A 60 0.13 -1.80 -28.57
C GLU A 60 1.49 -1.71 -27.87
N GLU A 61 2.50 -1.15 -28.53
CA GLU A 61 3.84 -0.94 -28.02
C GLU A 61 3.84 0.05 -26.86
N GLU A 62 3.09 1.14 -26.96
CA GLU A 62 2.92 2.11 -25.87
C GLU A 62 2.22 1.48 -24.67
N ARG A 63 1.12 0.76 -24.89
CA ARG A 63 0.42 0.02 -23.83
C ARG A 63 1.33 -1.03 -23.19
N LYS A 64 2.15 -1.74 -23.97
CA LYS A 64 3.15 -2.68 -23.45
C LYS A 64 4.19 -1.99 -22.57
N LYS A 65 4.71 -0.83 -22.98
CA LYS A 65 5.64 -0.03 -22.16
C LYS A 65 4.99 0.37 -20.83
N ILE A 66 3.75 0.85 -20.86
CA ILE A 66 2.97 1.19 -19.66
C ILE A 66 2.77 -0.04 -18.78
N ALA A 67 2.39 -1.19 -19.36
CA ALA A 67 2.17 -2.43 -18.63
C ALA A 67 3.43 -2.90 -17.90
N VAL A 68 4.57 -2.97 -18.61
CA VAL A 68 5.86 -3.35 -17.99
C VAL A 68 6.20 -2.39 -16.86
N HIS A 69 6.06 -1.08 -17.08
CA HIS A 69 6.35 -0.10 -16.05
C HIS A 69 5.42 -0.20 -14.83
N SER A 70 4.14 -0.49 -15.05
CA SER A 70 3.16 -0.72 -13.99
C SER A 70 3.54 -1.93 -13.13
N TYR A 71 3.99 -3.03 -13.74
CA TYR A 71 4.48 -4.20 -13.00
C TYR A 71 5.74 -3.87 -12.19
N GLN A 72 6.68 -3.12 -12.75
CA GLN A 72 7.87 -2.66 -12.04
C GLN A 72 7.49 -1.81 -10.81
N ILE A 73 6.61 -0.83 -10.99
CA ILE A 73 6.10 0.02 -9.91
C ILE A 73 5.43 -0.82 -8.82
N MET A 74 4.52 -1.72 -9.20
CA MET A 74 3.77 -2.57 -8.29
C MET A 74 4.71 -3.44 -7.44
N THR A 75 5.64 -4.16 -8.07
CA THR A 75 6.57 -5.03 -7.36
C THR A 75 7.55 -4.22 -6.49
N LYS A 76 8.06 -3.10 -7.02
CA LYS A 76 8.93 -2.19 -6.28
C LYS A 76 8.28 -1.71 -4.99
N TYR A 77 7.04 -1.23 -5.06
CA TYR A 77 6.35 -0.73 -3.86
C TYR A 77 5.85 -1.85 -2.95
N PHE A 78 5.43 -2.99 -3.51
CA PHE A 78 5.10 -4.18 -2.71
C PHE A 78 6.28 -4.62 -1.85
N LEU A 79 7.47 -4.79 -2.44
CA LEU A 79 8.67 -5.15 -1.67
C LEU A 79 9.03 -4.07 -0.65
N SER A 80 8.89 -2.79 -1.03
CA SER A 80 9.21 -1.67 -0.15
C SER A 80 8.42 -1.66 1.17
N THR A 81 7.28 -2.37 1.24
CA THR A 81 6.55 -2.57 2.50
C THR A 81 7.34 -3.35 3.57
N LEU A 82 8.42 -4.03 3.19
CA LEU A 82 9.31 -4.73 4.11
C LEU A 82 10.32 -3.80 4.81
N TRP A 83 10.51 -2.57 4.31
CA TRP A 83 11.50 -1.59 4.82
C TRP A 83 11.03 -0.13 4.73
N TYR A 84 9.72 0.13 4.77
CA TYR A 84 9.18 1.47 4.54
C TYR A 84 9.58 2.50 5.58
N ASP A 85 9.91 2.04 6.77
CA ASP A 85 10.44 2.84 7.87
C ASP A 85 11.75 3.55 7.48
N SER A 86 12.56 2.94 6.61
CA SER A 86 13.85 3.52 6.21
C SER A 86 13.76 4.63 5.17
N TYR A 87 12.69 4.69 4.36
CA TYR A 87 12.63 5.64 3.22
C TYR A 87 11.47 6.64 3.28
N LEU A 88 10.45 6.42 4.11
CA LEU A 88 9.28 7.30 4.16
C LEU A 88 9.50 8.61 4.93
N GLN A 89 10.57 8.73 5.73
CA GLN A 89 10.80 9.94 6.55
C GLN A 89 11.35 11.12 5.74
N GLU A 90 12.14 10.87 4.70
CA GLU A 90 12.94 11.92 4.04
C GLU A 90 12.46 12.27 2.62
N LYS A 91 11.54 11.50 2.04
CA LYS A 91 11.27 11.52 0.58
C LYS A 91 9.81 11.77 0.18
N VAL A 92 8.95 12.17 1.11
CA VAL A 92 7.51 12.37 0.84
C VAL A 92 7.16 13.85 0.84
N HIS A 93 6.79 14.38 -0.32
CA HIS A 93 6.23 15.72 -0.46
C HIS A 93 4.70 15.64 -0.56
N ILE A 94 4.00 16.28 0.38
CA ILE A 94 2.54 16.27 0.45
C ILE A 94 2.01 17.56 -0.16
N TYR A 95 1.32 17.43 -1.28
CA TYR A 95 0.61 18.56 -1.88
C TYR A 95 -0.74 18.78 -1.19
N ASN A 96 -1.10 20.05 -0.94
CA ASN A 96 -2.39 20.46 -0.39
C ASN A 96 -2.75 19.84 0.99
N GLN A 97 -1.77 19.67 1.88
CA GLN A 97 -2.02 19.18 3.25
C GLN A 97 -2.96 20.11 4.04
N SER A 98 -2.96 21.41 3.72
CA SER A 98 -3.80 22.43 4.35
C SER A 98 -5.30 22.13 4.24
N SER A 99 -5.77 21.62 3.09
CA SER A 99 -7.18 21.25 2.90
C SER A 99 -7.62 20.14 3.87
N MET A 100 -6.77 19.13 4.06
CA MET A 100 -7.02 18.06 5.03
C MET A 100 -7.04 18.61 6.46
N LYS A 101 -6.07 19.45 6.83
CA LYS A 101 -6.03 20.10 8.16
C LYS A 101 -7.29 20.92 8.42
N LYS A 102 -7.71 21.75 7.45
CA LYS A 102 -8.93 22.56 7.54
C LYS A 102 -10.18 21.70 7.71
N ALA A 103 -10.28 20.59 6.96
CA ALA A 103 -11.38 19.65 7.09
C ALA A 103 -11.41 18.99 8.48
N TYR A 104 -10.24 18.61 9.02
CA TYR A 104 -10.10 18.04 10.35
C TYR A 104 -10.56 19.00 11.45
N TRP A 105 -10.09 20.25 11.40
CA TRP A 105 -10.41 21.27 12.42
C TRP A 105 -11.87 21.74 12.42
N LYS A 106 -12.65 21.45 11.37
CA LYS A 106 -14.12 21.65 11.40
C LYS A 106 -14.83 20.70 12.37
N GLY A 107 -14.13 19.70 12.93
CA GLY A 107 -14.65 18.85 14.00
C GLY A 107 -15.70 17.82 13.57
N ARG A 108 -15.82 17.54 12.26
CA ARG A 108 -16.79 16.59 11.67
C ARG A 108 -16.19 15.22 11.29
N GLY A 109 -14.91 15.02 11.59
CA GLY A 109 -14.11 13.90 11.06
C GLY A 109 -13.74 14.10 9.58
N VAL A 110 -12.71 13.39 9.12
CA VAL A 110 -12.25 13.44 7.72
C VAL A 110 -12.24 12.03 7.15
N MET A 111 -12.80 11.88 5.96
CA MET A 111 -12.75 10.64 5.19
C MET A 111 -11.80 10.83 4.02
N ALA A 112 -10.71 10.08 4.01
CA ALA A 112 -9.74 10.08 2.92
C ALA A 112 -9.97 8.83 2.06
N ALA A 113 -10.39 9.04 0.82
CA ALA A 113 -10.46 8.00 -0.19
C ALA A 113 -9.11 7.87 -0.87
N VAL A 114 -8.48 6.70 -0.77
CA VAL A 114 -7.19 6.41 -1.41
C VAL A 114 -7.34 5.37 -2.51
N MET A 115 -6.67 5.60 -3.64
CA MET A 115 -6.57 4.63 -4.72
C MET A 115 -5.46 3.62 -4.39
N HIS A 116 -5.63 2.36 -4.79
CA HIS A 116 -4.56 1.36 -4.78
C HIS A 116 -3.55 1.64 -5.90
N MET A 117 -2.84 2.75 -5.79
CA MET A 117 -1.92 3.25 -6.81
C MET A 117 -0.61 3.68 -6.18
N GLY A 118 0.49 3.29 -6.82
CA GLY A 118 1.83 3.64 -6.35
C GLY A 118 2.11 3.08 -4.95
N ASN A 119 2.57 3.95 -4.05
CA ASN A 119 2.98 3.56 -2.71
C ASN A 119 1.91 3.91 -1.68
N MET A 120 1.19 2.89 -1.21
CA MET A 120 0.13 3.07 -0.22
C MET A 120 0.64 3.58 1.13
N GLU A 121 1.82 3.15 1.56
CA GLU A 121 2.36 3.59 2.86
C GLU A 121 2.81 5.06 2.82
N ALA A 122 3.22 5.56 1.64
CA ALA A 122 3.43 6.99 1.42
C ALA A 122 2.12 7.80 1.47
N ALA A 123 0.99 7.22 1.05
CA ALA A 123 -0.30 7.90 1.19
C ALA A 123 -0.71 8.06 2.66
N VAL A 124 -0.35 7.10 3.53
CA VAL A 124 -0.60 7.20 4.97
C VAL A 124 0.18 8.36 5.60
N LYS A 125 1.40 8.63 5.12
CA LYS A 125 2.21 9.80 5.54
C LYS A 125 1.51 11.14 5.31
N ALA A 126 0.55 11.24 4.38
CA ALA A 126 -0.22 12.47 4.20
C ALA A 126 -0.95 12.91 5.48
N GLY A 127 -1.39 11.95 6.29
CA GLY A 127 -2.10 12.18 7.55
C GLY A 127 -1.20 12.18 8.79
N ASP A 128 0.13 12.21 8.64
CA ASP A 128 1.05 12.19 9.79
C ASP A 128 0.74 13.35 10.76
N GLY A 129 0.75 13.06 12.06
CA GLY A 129 0.31 13.99 13.11
C GLY A 129 -1.20 13.98 13.40
N PHE A 130 -2.00 13.20 12.66
CA PHE A 130 -3.42 12.99 12.96
C PHE A 130 -3.69 11.53 13.35
N PRO A 131 -4.72 11.26 14.18
CA PRO A 131 -5.14 9.90 14.45
C PRO A 131 -5.79 9.31 13.20
N ILE A 132 -5.08 8.39 12.54
CA ILE A 132 -5.53 7.69 11.33
C ILE A 132 -6.08 6.31 11.71
N VAL A 133 -7.20 5.94 11.11
CA VAL A 133 -7.73 4.58 11.18
C VAL A 133 -7.99 4.05 9.76
N THR A 134 -7.57 2.83 9.47
CA THR A 134 -7.83 2.14 8.19
C THR A 134 -8.49 0.79 8.41
N VAL A 135 -9.11 0.24 7.37
CA VAL A 135 -9.70 -1.10 7.40
C VAL A 135 -8.82 -2.04 6.59
N ALA A 136 -8.40 -3.13 7.21
CA ALA A 136 -7.69 -4.21 6.55
C ALA A 136 -8.40 -5.55 6.74
N LYS A 137 -8.12 -6.49 5.85
CA LYS A 137 -8.51 -7.88 6.02
C LYS A 137 -7.40 -8.59 6.80
N ASP A 138 -7.80 -9.44 7.76
CA ASP A 138 -6.86 -10.26 8.51
C ASP A 138 -6.06 -11.16 7.57
N GLN A 139 -4.76 -11.25 7.84
CA GLN A 139 -3.88 -12.22 7.22
C GLN A 139 -4.12 -13.60 7.83
N ARG A 140 -4.07 -14.63 6.98
CA ARG A 140 -4.25 -16.03 7.42
C ARG A 140 -3.16 -16.50 8.39
N ASN A 141 -1.97 -15.90 8.33
CA ASN A 141 -0.86 -16.23 9.20
C ASN A 141 -0.84 -15.28 10.41
N PRO A 142 -1.09 -15.76 11.64
CA PRO A 142 -1.21 -14.90 12.82
C PRO A 142 0.10 -14.20 13.21
N TYR A 143 1.26 -14.79 12.88
CA TYR A 143 2.56 -14.16 13.14
C TYR A 143 2.79 -12.97 12.20
N LEU A 144 2.41 -13.13 10.94
CA LEU A 144 2.47 -12.06 9.94
C LEU A 144 1.45 -10.95 10.26
N GLU A 145 0.24 -11.31 10.67
CA GLU A 145 -0.79 -10.36 11.10
C GLU A 145 -0.28 -9.49 12.24
N LYS A 146 0.22 -10.12 13.31
CA LYS A 146 0.77 -9.41 14.47
C LYS A 146 1.92 -8.49 14.05
N PHE A 147 2.85 -8.98 13.24
CA PHE A 147 3.96 -8.18 12.72
C PHE A 147 3.49 -6.95 11.93
N ILE A 148 2.51 -7.10 11.02
CA ILE A 148 1.97 -6.00 10.21
C ILE A 148 1.28 -4.96 11.11
N ILE A 149 0.43 -5.41 12.05
CA ILE A 149 -0.27 -4.52 12.97
C ILE A 149 0.72 -3.73 13.82
N GLU A 150 1.69 -4.40 14.44
CA GLU A 150 2.68 -3.76 15.31
C GLU A 150 3.56 -2.78 14.54
N THR A 151 4.03 -3.15 13.35
CA THR A 151 4.88 -2.30 12.52
C THR A 151 4.13 -1.04 12.07
N ARG A 152 2.87 -1.18 11.61
CA ARG A 152 2.05 -0.03 11.18
C ARG A 152 1.65 0.88 12.35
N LYS A 153 1.33 0.30 13.51
CA LYS A 153 1.03 1.08 14.71
C LYS A 153 2.25 1.89 15.17
N LYS A 154 3.43 1.26 15.19
CA LYS A 154 4.69 1.89 15.62
C LYS A 154 5.15 2.98 14.65
N ASN A 155 5.16 2.68 13.35
CA ASN A 155 5.84 3.52 12.36
C ASN A 155 4.91 4.51 11.63
N LEU A 156 3.60 4.22 11.54
CA LEU A 156 2.62 5.03 10.83
C LEU A 156 1.53 5.62 11.73
N LYS A 157 1.57 5.33 13.05
CA LYS A 157 0.55 5.76 14.04
C LYS A 157 -0.88 5.45 13.59
N LEU A 158 -1.04 4.33 12.91
CA LEU A 158 -2.27 3.94 12.23
C LEU A 158 -2.96 2.81 12.98
N ASP A 159 -4.23 3.04 13.32
CA ASP A 159 -5.10 2.00 13.91
C ASP A 159 -5.70 1.15 12.79
N LEU A 160 -5.60 -0.17 12.90
CA LEU A 160 -6.19 -1.12 11.96
C LEU A 160 -7.50 -1.67 12.51
N LEU A 161 -8.58 -1.50 11.74
CA LEU A 161 -9.84 -2.19 11.96
C LEU A 161 -9.91 -3.43 11.07
N THR A 162 -10.28 -4.55 11.68
CA THR A 162 -10.60 -5.78 10.95
C THR A 162 -11.90 -5.57 10.16
N LYS A 163 -11.86 -5.94 8.87
CA LYS A 163 -13.03 -5.94 8.01
C LYS A 163 -14.08 -6.94 8.52
N SER A 164 -15.25 -6.44 8.88
CA SER A 164 -16.40 -7.20 9.37
C SER A 164 -17.71 -6.60 8.84
N LYS A 165 -18.85 -7.28 9.07
CA LYS A 165 -20.18 -6.71 8.77
C LYS A 165 -20.45 -5.40 9.52
N GLN A 166 -19.73 -5.15 10.62
CA GLN A 166 -19.88 -3.96 11.45
C GLN A 166 -18.93 -2.82 11.07
N THR A 167 -18.01 -3.03 10.11
CA THR A 167 -16.99 -2.03 9.75
C THR A 167 -17.58 -0.66 9.44
N VAL A 168 -18.71 -0.59 8.73
CA VAL A 168 -19.37 0.70 8.42
C VAL A 168 -19.81 1.41 9.71
N ARG A 169 -20.45 0.69 10.64
CA ARG A 169 -20.86 1.24 11.94
C ARG A 169 -19.66 1.65 12.79
N GLN A 170 -18.60 0.85 12.78
CA GLN A 170 -17.36 1.16 13.47
C GLN A 170 -16.77 2.46 12.93
N LEU A 171 -16.61 2.59 11.61
CA LEU A 171 -16.11 3.82 10.95
C LEU A 171 -16.98 5.05 11.27
N GLN A 172 -18.31 4.90 11.32
CA GLN A 172 -19.23 5.99 11.72
C GLN A 172 -19.05 6.41 13.19
N ALA A 173 -18.92 5.47 14.12
CA ALA A 173 -18.67 5.77 15.54
C ALA A 173 -17.34 6.53 15.71
N TYR A 174 -16.37 6.13 14.92
CA TYR A 174 -15.08 6.75 14.80
C TYR A 174 -15.19 8.16 14.20
N GLN A 175 -15.97 8.39 13.15
CA GLN A 175 -16.24 9.73 12.63
C GLN A 175 -16.79 10.66 13.72
N LYS A 176 -17.72 10.17 14.56
CA LYS A 176 -18.24 10.91 15.72
C LYS A 176 -17.17 11.21 16.77
N LYS A 177 -16.11 10.40 16.87
CA LYS A 177 -14.92 10.64 17.70
C LYS A 177 -13.90 11.60 17.07
N LYS A 178 -14.23 12.27 15.95
CA LYS A 178 -13.43 13.31 15.29
C LYS A 178 -12.02 12.86 14.84
N LYS A 179 -11.78 11.57 14.54
CA LYS A 179 -10.50 11.14 13.92
C LYS A 179 -10.54 11.18 12.38
N ILE A 180 -9.40 10.92 11.74
CA ILE A 180 -9.29 10.76 10.28
C ILE A 180 -9.42 9.27 9.94
N TYR A 181 -10.26 8.96 8.96
CA TYR A 181 -10.48 7.59 8.48
C TYR A 181 -10.01 7.46 7.04
N LEU A 182 -9.07 6.56 6.82
CA LEU A 182 -8.57 6.18 5.51
C LEU A 182 -9.40 4.99 5.02
N CYS A 183 -10.13 5.19 3.93
CA CYS A 183 -10.84 4.14 3.23
C CYS A 183 -10.21 3.93 1.86
N SER A 184 -9.66 2.75 1.63
CA SER A 184 -9.35 2.31 0.28
C SER A 184 -10.64 1.87 -0.40
N PHE A 185 -11.05 2.59 -1.44
CA PHE A 185 -12.23 2.28 -2.23
C PHE A 185 -11.81 1.63 -3.52
N PHE A 186 -11.53 0.34 -3.54
CA PHE A 186 -11.78 -0.48 -4.74
C PHE A 186 -12.05 -1.92 -4.32
N ARG A 187 -13.27 -2.37 -4.59
CA ARG A 187 -13.64 -3.78 -4.63
C ARG A 187 -13.26 -4.23 -6.04
N SER A 188 -12.08 -4.82 -6.20
CA SER A 188 -11.78 -5.62 -7.40
C SER A 188 -12.58 -6.92 -7.36
#